data_AF-A0A514C5M5-F1
#
_entry.id   AF-A0A514C5M5-F1
#
_cell.length_a   1.000
_cell.length_b   1.000
_cell.length_c   1.000
_cell.angle_alpha   90.00
_cell.angle_beta   90.00
_cell.angle_gamma   90.00
#
_symmetry.space_group_name_H-M   'P 1'
#
loop_
_entity.id
_entity.type
_entity.pdbx_description
1 polymer ?
#
loop_
_entity_poly.entity_id
_entity_poly.type
_entity_poly.pdbx_seq_one_letter_code
_entity_poly.pdbx_strand_id
1 'polypeptide(L)' 'MPQAILSPCRLDRLPDAPTISDLEASYMARGLALAECDAARALAVETLLSERALRDAWLEEGGEGPKPHR' A
#
# COMPACT_ATOMS: atom_id res chain seq x y z
N MET A 1 0.15 9.18 6.89
CA MET A 1 -0.08 8.01 6.03
C MET A 1 0.27 6.71 6.76
N PRO A 2 -0.47 5.62 6.55
CA PRO A 2 -0.14 4.30 7.09
C PRO A 2 1.23 3.76 6.63
N GLN A 3 1.98 3.13 7.55
CA GLN A 3 3.32 2.58 7.26
C GLN A 3 3.33 1.47 6.20
N ALA A 4 2.22 0.73 6.09
CA ALA A 4 2.07 -0.34 5.09
C ALA A 4 2.25 0.18 3.65
N ILE A 5 1.82 1.41 3.36
CA ILE A 5 1.94 2.04 2.03
C ILE A 5 3.41 2.31 1.65
N LEU A 6 4.25 2.58 2.65
CA LEU A 6 5.65 2.98 2.45
C LEU A 6 6.60 1.79 2.39
N SER A 7 6.14 0.62 2.85
CA SER A 7 6.96 -0.58 2.90
C SER A 7 7.08 -1.20 1.51
N PRO A 8 8.28 -1.56 1.04
CA PRO A 8 8.43 -2.24 -0.23
C PRO A 8 7.76 -3.62 -0.15
N CYS A 9 7.08 -4.02 -1.23
CA CYS A 9 6.59 -5.39 -1.35
C CYS A 9 7.77 -6.36 -1.29
N ARG A 10 7.72 -7.31 -0.36
CA ARG A 10 8.72 -8.37 -0.26
C ARG A 10 8.16 -9.65 -0.83
N LEU A 11 8.91 -10.22 -1.76
CA LEU A 11 8.71 -11.57 -2.24
C LEU A 11 9.96 -12.34 -1.89
N ASP A 12 9.76 -13.47 -1.21
CA ASP A 12 10.87 -14.34 -0.87
C ASP A 12 11.56 -14.85 -2.13
N ARG A 13 12.88 -15.01 -2.00
CA ARG A 13 13.72 -15.66 -3.00
C ARG A 13 14.13 -17.02 -2.46
N LEU A 14 14.24 -17.98 -3.37
CA LEU A 14 14.85 -19.26 -3.04
C LEU A 14 16.33 -19.05 -2.70
N PRO A 15 16.90 -19.89 -1.81
CA PRO A 15 18.34 -19.91 -1.56
C PRO A 15 19.10 -20.34 -2.82
N ASP A 16 20.42 -20.11 -2.84
CA ASP A 16 21.26 -20.34 -4.04
C ASP A 16 21.27 -21.81 -4.52
N ALA A 17 21.09 -22.77 -3.61
CA ALA A 17 20.96 -24.20 -3.90
C ALA A 17 19.67 -24.76 -3.28
N PRO A 18 18.51 -24.51 -3.89
CA PRO A 18 17.23 -24.85 -3.29
C PRO A 18 16.90 -26.33 -3.43
N THR A 19 16.21 -26.87 -2.43
CA THR A 19 15.56 -28.17 -2.49
C THR A 19 14.11 -28.02 -3.00
N ILE A 20 13.47 -29.15 -3.32
CA ILE A 20 12.03 -29.16 -3.63
C ILE A 20 11.20 -28.68 -2.43
N SER A 21 11.60 -29.01 -1.21
CA SER A 21 10.91 -28.56 -0.01
C SER A 21 10.98 -27.03 0.16
N ASP A 22 12.12 -26.41 -0.18
CA ASP A 22 12.26 -24.95 -0.18
C ASP A 22 11.32 -24.30 -1.20
N LEU A 23 11.18 -24.91 -2.37
CA LEU A 23 10.27 -24.43 -3.41
C LEU A 23 8.81 -24.48 -2.94
N GLU A 24 8.38 -25.61 -2.38
CA GLU A 24 7.00 -25.78 -1.90
C GLU A 24 6.67 -24.79 -0.77
N ALA A 25 7.58 -24.63 0.20
CA ALA A 25 7.42 -23.67 1.29
C ALA A 25 7.35 -22.23 0.76
N SER A 26 8.27 -21.85 -0.12
CA SER A 26 8.30 -20.50 -0.72
C SER A 26 7.06 -20.23 -1.57
N TYR A 27 6.58 -21.23 -2.33
CA TYR A 27 5.38 -21.11 -3.16
C TYR A 27 4.14 -20.81 -2.31
N MET A 28 3.97 -21.53 -1.19
CA MET A 28 2.86 -21.29 -0.27
C MET A 28 2.95 -19.92 0.40
N ALA A 29 4.13 -19.52 0.87
CA ALA A 29 4.34 -18.21 1.50
C ALA A 29 4.13 -17.04 0.52
N ARG A 30 4.47 -17.23 -0.76
CA ARG A 30 4.35 -16.21 -1.80
C ARG A 30 2.92 -15.74 -2.02
N GLY A 31 1.93 -16.62 -1.91
CA GLY A 31 0.52 -16.25 -2.09
C GLY A 31 0.08 -15.19 -1.08
N LEU A 32 0.41 -15.39 0.19
CA LEU A 32 0.12 -14.43 1.26
C LEU A 32 0.86 -13.11 1.04
N ALA A 33 2.17 -13.17 0.76
CA ALA A 33 2.98 -11.98 0.53
C ALA A 33 2.48 -11.11 -0.64
N LEU A 34 1.96 -11.75 -1.70
CA LEU A 34 1.33 -11.04 -2.82
C LEU A 34 0.04 -10.34 -2.40
N ALA A 35 -0.83 -11.02 -1.65
CA ALA A 35 -2.09 -10.43 -1.17
C ALA A 35 -1.86 -9.22 -0.26
N GLU A 36 -0.88 -9.30 0.65
CA GLU A 36 -0.51 -8.18 1.52
C GLU A 36 0.05 -6.99 0.74
N CYS A 37 0.91 -7.25 -0.25
CA CYS A 37 1.43 -6.21 -1.14
C CYS A 37 0.32 -5.53 -1.94
N ASP A 38 -0.64 -6.29 -2.45
CA ASP A 38 -1.76 -5.74 -3.22
C ASP A 38 -2.66 -4.85 -2.35
N ALA A 39 -2.97 -5.30 -1.13
CA ALA A 39 -3.73 -4.49 -0.16
C ALA A 39 -3.01 -3.17 0.17
N ALA A 40 -1.69 -3.19 0.36
CA ALA A 40 -0.90 -1.98 0.60
C ALA A 40 -0.93 -1.01 -0.59
N ARG A 41 -0.88 -1.54 -1.83
CA ARG A 41 -0.98 -0.74 -3.06
C ARG A 41 -2.37 -0.13 -3.23
N ALA A 42 -3.43 -0.89 -2.98
CA ALA A 42 -4.80 -0.39 -3.01
C ALA A 42 -4.98 0.78 -2.04
N LEU A 43 -4.50 0.61 -0.80
CA LEU A 43 -4.54 1.66 0.22
C LEU A 43 -3.79 2.95 -0.20
N ALA A 44 -2.66 2.81 -0.90
CA ALA A 44 -1.92 3.94 -1.46
C ALA A 44 -2.74 4.73 -2.48
N VAL A 45 -3.43 4.02 -3.38
CA VAL A 45 -4.29 4.62 -4.41
C VAL A 45 -5.51 5.30 -3.77
N GLU A 46 -6.17 4.63 -2.84
CA GLU A 46 -7.31 5.19 -2.10
C GLU A 46 -6.94 6.48 -1.35
N THR A 47 -5.76 6.48 -0.73
CA THR A 47 -5.22 7.68 -0.07
C THR A 47 -5.02 8.81 -1.08
N LEU A 48 -4.38 8.54 -2.22
CA LEU A 48 -4.15 9.55 -3.26
C LEU A 48 -5.45 10.10 -3.85
N LEU A 49 -6.45 9.26 -4.06
CA LEU A 49 -7.77 9.69 -4.55
C LEU A 49 -8.47 10.58 -3.51
N SER A 50 -8.39 10.21 -2.24
CA SER A 50 -8.95 11.01 -1.14
C SER A 50 -8.25 12.37 -1.02
N GLU A 51 -6.93 12.41 -1.13
CA GLU A 51 -6.15 13.66 -1.13
C GLU A 51 -6.55 14.58 -2.29
N ARG A 52 -6.76 14.02 -3.48
CA ARG A 52 -7.21 14.78 -4.66
C ARG A 52 -8.62 15.33 -4.45
N ALA A 53 -9.55 14.50 -3.98
CA ALA A 53 -10.92 14.93 -3.70
C ALA A 53 -10.96 16.07 -2.66
N LEU A 54 -10.15 15.97 -1.59
CA LEU A 54 -10.05 17.04 -0.58
C LEU A 54 -9.50 18.34 -1.18
N ARG A 55 -8.47 18.27 -2.02
CA ARG A 55 -7.91 19.45 -2.68
C ARG A 55 -8.92 20.07 -3.64
N ASP A 56 -9.61 19.25 -4.42
CA ASP A 56 -10.57 19.73 -5.41
C ASP A 56 -11.76 20.41 -4.69
N ALA A 57 -12.26 19.84 -3.58
CA ALA A 57 -13.27 20.48 -2.74
C ALA A 57 -12.80 21.84 -2.18
N TRP A 58 -11.56 21.92 -1.68
CA TRP A 58 -10.98 23.18 -1.18
C TRP A 58 -10.88 24.27 -2.27
N LEU A 59 -10.60 23.88 -3.51
CA LEU A 59 -10.57 24.80 -4.65
C LEU A 59 -11.97 25.34 -5.00
N GLU A 60 -12.99 24.46 -4.98
CA GLU A 60 -14.39 24.86 -5.21
C GLU A 60 -14.92 25.79 -4.11
N GLU A 61 -14.44 25.64 -2.87
CA GLU A 61 -14.77 26.50 -1.73
C GLU A 61 -14.03 27.86 -1.75
N GLY A 62 -13.26 28.14 -2.79
CA GLY A 62 -12.59 29.44 -2.99
C GLY A 62 -11.27 29.61 -2.22
N GLY A 63 -10.67 28.51 -1.75
CA GLY A 63 -9.34 28.52 -1.13
C GLY A 63 -9.29 29.02 0.32
N GLU A 64 -10.41 29.40 0.91
CA GLU A 64 -10.49 29.76 2.33
C GLU A 64 -10.78 28.48 3.14
N GLY A 65 -9.74 27.87 3.72
CA GLY A 65 -9.89 26.63 4.49
C GLY A 65 -10.78 26.80 5.73
N PRO A 66 -11.26 25.69 6.34
CA PRO A 66 -12.12 25.76 7.51
C PRO A 66 -11.43 26.52 8.65
N LYS A 67 -12.08 27.57 9.17
CA LYS A 67 -11.59 28.30 10.35
C LYS A 67 -11.51 27.33 11.53
N PRO A 68 -10.37 27.24 12.25
CA PRO A 68 -10.27 26.36 13.40
C PRO A 68 -11.34 26.77 14.42
N HIS A 69 -12.19 25.82 14.80
CA HIS A 69 -13.07 25.98 15.95
C HIS A 69 -12.18 26.07 17.20
N ARG A 70 -12.12 27.26 17.79
CA ARG A 70 -11.37 27.57 19.01
C ARG A 70 -12.07 27.00 20.23
#